data_AF-A0A8T2I580-F1
#
_entry.id   AF-A0A8T2I580-F1
#
_cell.length_a   1.000
_cell.length_b   1.000
_cell.length_c   1.000
_cell.angle_alpha   90.00
_cell.angle_beta   90.00
_cell.angle_gamma   90.00
#
_symmetry.space_group_name_H-M   'P 1'
#
loop_
_entity.id
_entity.type
_entity.pdbx_description
1 polymer ?
#
loop_
_entity_poly.entity_id
_entity_poly.type
_entity_poly.pdbx_seq_one_letter_code
_entity_poly.pdbx_strand_id
1 'polypeptide(L)'
;MTTIRGVNRTDVKTLGDTFGSVAAVLQANEAELKACPGVGPVKARRLFETFHEPFRRNLNAPATLEAQHHRHQQQQEQIPVLEQVLAGEGDENEDEEAVLDEVF
;
A
#
# COMPACT_ATOMS: atom_id res chain seq x y z
N MET A 1 -15.40 13.48 15.85
CA MET A 1 -15.98 12.12 16.02
C MET A 1 -16.23 11.43 14.69
N THR A 2 -17.11 11.92 13.81
CA THR A 2 -17.34 11.30 12.47
C THR A 2 -16.15 11.37 11.51
N THR A 3 -15.07 12.05 11.90
CA THR A 3 -13.74 11.98 11.29
C THR A 3 -13.06 10.62 11.47
N ILE A 4 -13.50 9.81 12.43
CA ILE A 4 -12.97 8.47 12.72
C ILE A 4 -13.56 7.47 11.72
N ARG A 5 -12.70 6.69 11.05
CA ARG A 5 -13.10 5.79 9.95
C ARG A 5 -14.21 4.82 10.36
N GLY A 6 -15.42 5.03 9.82
CA GLY A 6 -16.60 4.18 10.05
C GLY A 6 -17.47 4.57 11.25
N VAL A 7 -17.24 5.75 11.86
CA VAL A 7 -18.13 6.34 12.86
C VAL A 7 -19.11 7.29 12.16
N ASN A 8 -20.39 6.94 12.16
CA ASN A 8 -21.45 7.67 11.47
C ASN A 8 -22.19 8.62 12.42
N ARG A 9 -23.03 9.50 11.86
CA ARG A 9 -23.88 10.43 12.66
C ARG A 9 -24.79 9.70 13.66
N THR A 10 -25.31 8.52 13.31
CA THR A 10 -26.12 7.69 14.22
C THR A 10 -25.31 7.20 15.42
N ASP A 11 -24.06 6.78 15.22
CA ASP A 11 -23.19 6.34 16.33
C ASP A 11 -22.91 7.49 17.30
N VAL A 12 -22.67 8.69 16.77
CA VAL A 12 -22.48 9.90 17.59
C VAL A 12 -23.76 10.26 18.35
N LYS A 13 -24.95 10.06 17.77
CA LYS A 13 -26.21 10.22 18.50
C LYS A 13 -26.30 9.22 19.66
N THR A 14 -26.11 7.92 19.42
CA THR A 14 -26.12 6.89 20.47
C THR A 14 -25.12 7.23 21.58
N LEU A 15 -23.88 7.60 21.25
CA LEU A 15 -22.87 7.96 22.24
C LEU A 15 -23.27 9.20 23.05
N GLY A 16 -23.92 10.20 22.42
CA GLY A 16 -24.48 11.35 23.12
C GLY A 16 -25.64 10.97 24.04
N ASP A 17 -26.56 10.12 23.58
CA ASP A 17 -27.71 9.63 24.35
C ASP A 17 -27.26 8.79 25.57
N THR A 18 -26.24 7.94 25.42
CA THR A 18 -25.75 7.05 26.49
C THR A 18 -24.86 7.77 27.52
N PHE A 19 -23.91 8.60 27.07
CA PHE A 19 -22.89 9.19 27.96
C PHE A 19 -23.19 10.64 28.38
N GLY A 20 -24.19 11.30 27.77
CA GLY A 20 -24.62 12.67 28.09
C GLY A 20 -23.63 13.79 27.76
N SER A 21 -22.33 13.50 27.64
CA SER A 21 -21.29 14.49 27.32
C SER A 21 -20.13 13.87 26.53
N VAL A 22 -19.49 14.67 25.68
CA VAL A 22 -18.29 14.24 24.94
C VAL A 22 -17.13 13.93 25.90
N ALA A 23 -17.03 14.62 27.04
CA ALA A 23 -16.00 14.34 28.04
C ALA A 23 -16.10 12.91 28.60
N ALA A 24 -17.32 12.44 28.91
CA ALA A 24 -17.54 11.07 29.33
C ALA A 24 -17.21 10.06 28.22
N VAL A 25 -17.55 10.35 26.95
CA VAL A 25 -17.17 9.50 25.80
C VAL A 25 -15.66 9.39 25.61
N LEU A 26 -14.89 10.45 25.92
CA LEU A 26 -13.42 10.45 25.86
C LEU A 26 -12.77 9.66 27.01
N GLN A 27 -13.45 9.56 28.16
CA GLN A 27 -12.99 8.82 29.35
C GLN A 27 -13.48 7.36 29.37
N ALA A 28 -14.47 7.01 28.54
CA ALA A 28 -15.06 5.69 28.46
C ALA A 28 -14.05 4.64 27.98
N ASN A 29 -14.09 3.47 28.61
CA ASN A 29 -13.29 2.32 28.19
C ASN A 29 -13.90 1.61 26.97
N GLU A 30 -13.10 0.78 26.30
CA GLU A 30 -13.53 0.12 25.06
C GLU A 30 -14.78 -0.78 25.24
N ALA A 31 -15.00 -1.36 26.44
CA ALA A 31 -16.17 -2.19 26.72
C ALA A 31 -17.45 -1.37 26.90
N GLU A 32 -17.38 -0.19 27.51
CA GLU A 32 -18.51 0.75 27.60
C GLU A 32 -18.91 1.28 26.21
N LEU A 33 -17.91 1.56 25.37
CA LEU A 33 -18.12 1.92 23.96
C LEU A 33 -18.74 0.75 23.16
N LYS A 34 -18.40 -0.51 23.47
CA LYS A 34 -19.02 -1.73 22.89
C LYS A 34 -20.43 -2.02 23.40
N ALA A 35 -20.81 -1.51 24.57
CA ALA A 35 -22.16 -1.68 25.14
C ALA A 35 -23.21 -0.77 24.49
N CYS A 36 -22.79 0.26 23.74
CA CYS A 36 -23.69 1.20 23.10
C CYS A 36 -24.43 0.59 21.89
N PRO A 37 -25.77 0.69 21.79
CA PRO A 37 -26.55 0.03 20.75
C PRO A 37 -26.18 0.51 19.34
N GLY A 38 -25.75 -0.43 18.49
CA GLY A 38 -25.27 -0.18 17.13
C GLY A 38 -23.77 0.14 17.02
N VAL A 39 -23.07 0.38 18.13
CA VAL A 39 -21.62 0.65 18.16
C VAL A 39 -20.84 -0.67 18.17
N GLY A 40 -20.81 -1.34 17.02
CA GLY A 40 -20.09 -2.62 16.86
C GLY A 40 -18.59 -2.51 17.19
N PRO A 41 -17.91 -3.64 17.49
CA PRO A 41 -16.58 -3.65 18.10
C PRO A 41 -15.51 -2.91 17.29
N VAL A 42 -15.58 -2.94 15.96
CA VAL A 42 -14.67 -2.20 15.07
C VAL A 42 -14.78 -0.68 15.24
N LYS A 43 -15.97 -0.16 15.59
CA LYS A 43 -16.18 1.27 15.87
C LYS A 43 -15.69 1.62 17.26
N ALA A 44 -16.09 0.85 18.27
CA ALA A 44 -15.69 1.06 19.66
C ALA A 44 -14.16 1.02 19.83
N ARG A 45 -13.49 0.02 19.24
CA ARG A 45 -12.03 -0.06 19.22
C ARG A 45 -11.39 1.19 18.60
N ARG A 46 -11.84 1.63 17.41
CA ARG A 46 -11.30 2.84 16.75
C ARG A 46 -11.57 4.13 17.53
N LEU A 47 -12.73 4.24 18.18
CA LEU A 47 -13.03 5.36 19.08
C LEU A 47 -12.03 5.39 20.23
N PHE A 48 -11.89 4.27 20.95
CA PHE A 48 -10.96 4.12 22.05
C PHE A 48 -9.51 4.43 21.63
N GLU A 49 -9.01 3.80 20.55
CA GLU A 49 -7.69 4.04 19.98
C GLU A 49 -7.49 5.53 19.61
N THR A 50 -8.44 6.17 18.93
CA THR A 50 -8.29 7.58 18.53
C THR A 50 -8.29 8.55 19.71
N PHE A 51 -9.05 8.25 20.78
CA PHE A 51 -9.12 9.12 21.96
C PHE A 51 -7.93 8.95 22.91
N HIS A 52 -7.22 7.82 22.83
CA HIS A 52 -6.06 7.51 23.67
C HIS A 52 -4.71 7.56 22.93
N GLU A 53 -4.68 7.82 21.61
CA GLU A 53 -3.41 8.04 20.90
C GLU A 53 -2.76 9.38 21.31
N PRO A 54 -1.46 9.43 21.64
CA PRO A 54 -0.77 10.69 21.90
C PRO A 54 -0.74 11.60 20.67
N PHE A 55 -1.03 12.89 20.86
CA PHE A 55 -1.11 13.89 19.79
C PHE A 55 0.17 13.97 18.94
N ARG A 56 0.08 13.45 17.71
CA ARG A 56 1.17 13.50 16.72
C ARG A 56 1.38 14.93 16.21
N ARG A 57 2.35 15.64 16.78
CA ARG A 57 2.92 16.88 16.21
C ARG A 57 3.71 16.55 14.93
N ASN A 58 3.01 16.56 13.81
CA ASN A 58 3.52 16.29 12.47
C ASN A 58 4.33 17.48 11.90
N LEU A 59 5.47 17.81 12.51
CA LEU A 59 6.41 18.81 11.98
C LEU A 59 7.25 18.25 10.82
N ASN A 60 7.72 17.00 10.91
CA ASN A 60 8.62 16.36 9.93
C ASN A 60 8.12 14.95 9.55
N ALA A 61 7.00 14.85 8.83
CA ALA A 61 6.45 13.57 8.38
C ALA A 61 6.60 13.38 6.85
N PRO A 62 7.61 12.63 6.36
CA PRO A 62 7.60 12.16 4.98
C PRO A 62 6.46 11.16 4.77
N ALA A 63 5.79 11.22 3.61
CA ALA A 63 4.61 10.42 3.32
C ALA A 63 4.98 8.99 2.85
N THR A 64 5.18 8.07 3.79
CA THR A 64 5.50 6.66 3.48
C THR A 64 4.23 5.79 3.45
N LEU A 65 3.73 5.47 2.26
CA LEU A 65 2.67 4.47 2.02
C LEU A 65 3.05 3.48 0.90
N GLU A 66 4.32 3.06 0.87
CA GLU A 66 4.79 2.00 -0.04
C GLU A 66 4.49 0.61 0.54
N ALA A 67 3.28 0.13 0.29
CA ALA A 67 2.89 -1.24 0.62
C ALA A 67 3.24 -2.20 -0.54
N GLN A 68 4.11 -3.17 -0.24
CA GLN A 68 4.03 -4.55 -0.73
C GLN A 68 3.98 -4.76 -2.26
N HIS A 69 5.12 -4.70 -2.94
CA HIS A 69 5.27 -5.17 -4.34
C HIS A 69 6.32 -6.29 -4.58
N HIS A 70 6.97 -6.80 -3.53
CA HIS A 70 7.83 -7.99 -3.62
C HIS A 70 6.98 -9.27 -3.79
N ARG A 71 6.78 -9.79 -5.01
CA ARG A 71 6.10 -11.11 -5.17
C ARG A 71 6.26 -11.97 -6.44
N HIS A 72 7.12 -11.69 -7.43
CA HIS A 72 7.01 -12.42 -8.73
C HIS A 72 8.22 -12.77 -9.62
N GLN A 73 9.50 -12.49 -9.28
CA GLN A 73 10.64 -12.91 -10.14
C GLN A 73 11.85 -13.50 -9.37
N GLN A 74 11.60 -14.47 -8.50
CA GLN A 74 12.63 -15.41 -8.01
C GLN A 74 12.35 -16.82 -8.55
N GLN A 75 12.49 -16.93 -9.88
CA GLN A 75 12.18 -18.10 -10.71
C GLN A 75 12.80 -17.81 -12.10
N GLN A 76 13.65 -18.59 -12.77
CA GLN A 76 14.55 -19.75 -12.51
C GLN A 76 15.66 -19.61 -13.60
N GLU A 77 16.87 -20.19 -13.59
CA GLU A 77 17.54 -21.22 -12.76
C GLU A 77 19.08 -20.95 -12.77
N GLN A 78 19.91 -21.86 -12.23
CA GLN A 78 21.33 -22.03 -12.60
C GLN A 78 21.45 -23.11 -13.71
N ILE A 79 22.58 -23.49 -14.34
CA ILE A 79 24.00 -23.66 -13.94
C ILE A 79 24.92 -23.56 -15.21
N PRO A 80 26.26 -23.46 -15.07
CA PRO A 80 27.16 -23.05 -16.16
C PRO A 80 27.88 -24.19 -16.92
N VAL A 81 28.38 -23.88 -18.13
CA VAL A 81 29.57 -24.52 -18.73
C VAL A 81 30.33 -23.58 -19.68
N LEU A 82 31.55 -24.00 -20.05
CA LEU A 82 32.47 -23.38 -21.00
C LEU A 82 31.83 -23.00 -22.35
N GLU A 83 32.19 -21.84 -22.87
CA GLU A 83 32.97 -21.76 -24.11
C GLU A 83 33.95 -20.57 -23.97
N GLN A 84 35.20 -20.75 -24.37
CA GLN A 84 36.21 -19.69 -24.48
C GLN A 84 36.69 -19.61 -25.94
N VAL A 85 37.30 -18.48 -26.29
CA VAL A 85 38.08 -18.19 -27.51
C VAL A 85 37.39 -18.34 -28.87
N LEU A 86 37.46 -17.24 -29.64
CA LEU A 86 37.91 -17.11 -31.04
C LEU A 86 37.32 -15.76 -31.54
N ALA A 87 38.02 -14.64 -31.48
CA ALA A 87 39.21 -14.25 -32.24
C ALA A 87 38.93 -14.14 -33.76
N GLY A 88 38.78 -12.90 -34.25
CA GLY A 88 38.76 -12.58 -35.68
C GLY A 88 37.52 -11.81 -36.15
N GLU A 89 37.56 -10.48 -36.05
CA GLU A 89 36.90 -9.60 -37.03
C GLU A 89 38.03 -9.01 -37.89
N GLY A 90 38.07 -9.36 -39.17
CA GLY A 90 39.13 -8.99 -40.12
C GLY A 90 38.88 -9.64 -41.48
N ASP A 91 39.16 -8.90 -42.56
CA ASP A 91 38.70 -9.06 -43.95
C ASP A 91 37.16 -9.09 -44.05
N GLU A 92 36.48 -8.09 -44.63
CA GLU A 92 36.54 -7.60 -46.03
C GLU A 92 36.01 -8.62 -47.08
N ASN A 93 35.59 -8.08 -48.24
CA ASN A 93 34.92 -8.71 -49.41
C ASN A 93 33.38 -8.62 -49.44
N GLU A 94 32.86 -7.42 -49.72
CA GLU A 94 31.55 -7.24 -50.37
C GLU A 94 31.75 -7.26 -51.90
N ASP A 95 31.68 -8.44 -52.53
CA ASP A 95 31.74 -8.57 -54.00
C ASP A 95 30.70 -9.57 -54.54
N GLU A 96 29.83 -9.05 -55.41
CA GLU A 96 29.03 -9.74 -56.45
C GLU A 96 28.03 -10.85 -56.02
N GLU A 97 26.92 -11.12 -56.71
CA GLU A 97 26.38 -10.62 -57.99
C GLU A 97 24.83 -10.69 -57.98
N ALA A 98 24.19 -10.37 -59.12
CA ALA A 98 22.81 -10.70 -59.51
C ALA A 98 21.65 -9.96 -58.80
N VAL A 99 20.63 -9.42 -59.47
CA VAL A 99 20.34 -9.33 -60.93
C VAL A 99 19.48 -8.10 -61.28
N LEU A 100 19.62 -7.65 -62.53
CA LEU A 100 18.61 -7.20 -63.52
C LEU A 100 17.12 -7.20 -63.09
N ASP A 101 16.23 -6.33 -63.58
CA ASP A 101 16.26 -5.38 -64.73
C ASP A 101 15.28 -4.20 -64.42
N GLU A 102 14.82 -3.24 -65.25
CA GLU A 102 14.78 -3.02 -66.71
C GLU A 102 14.81 -1.49 -66.98
N VAL A 103 15.68 -0.96 -67.89
CA VAL A 103 15.38 0.11 -68.89
C VAL A 103 16.62 0.50 -69.74
N PHE A 104 16.79 -0.08 -70.93
CA PHE A 104 16.62 0.62 -72.23
C PHE A 104 16.82 -0.30 -73.45
#